data_AF-A0A177QCJ3-F1
#
_entry.id   AF-A0A177QCJ3-F1
#
_cell.length_a   1.000
_cell.length_b   1.000
_cell.length_c   1.000
_cell.angle_alpha   90.00
_cell.angle_beta   90.00
_cell.angle_gamma   90.00
#
_symmetry.space_group_name_H-M   'P 1'
#
loop_
_entity.id
_entity.type
_entity.pdbx_description
1 polymer ?
#
loop_
_entity_poly.entity_id
_entity_poly.type
_entity_poly.pdbx_seq_one_letter_code
_entity_poly.pdbx_strand_id
1 'polypeptide(L)'
;MKLVVTSPPYWNILHKKDHKAKQERVAKKLDTQYSSDTKDFGNIADYNEFVSELADTLALTRNSLVDGGHLCIVVGDFRHKAKYYMFHADIATAMEKRGFTLKGLKILYQRHKRVFPYGYPYSYVPNLHHQYIVVLAK
;
A
#
# COMPACT_ATOMS: atom_id res chain seq x y z
N MET A 1 -11.87 17.77 11.65
CA MET A 1 -10.45 17.32 11.64
C MET A 1 -9.70 18.07 10.54
N LYS A 2 -8.44 18.49 10.75
CA LYS A 2 -7.65 19.24 9.74
C LYS A 2 -6.72 18.37 8.90
N LEU A 3 -6.23 17.27 9.47
CA LEU A 3 -5.27 16.38 8.83
C LEU A 3 -5.56 14.94 9.25
N VAL A 4 -5.56 14.03 8.27
CA VAL A 4 -5.47 12.58 8.47
C VAL A 4 -4.15 12.11 7.92
N VAL A 5 -3.43 11.30 8.68
CA VAL A 5 -2.25 10.60 8.20
C VAL A 5 -2.45 9.12 8.48
N THR A 6 -2.30 8.28 7.46
CA THR A 6 -2.49 6.83 7.60
C THR A 6 -1.56 6.05 6.68
N SER A 7 -1.33 4.78 7.01
CA SER A 7 -0.73 3.80 6.13
C SER A 7 -1.70 2.63 6.03
N PRO A 8 -2.35 2.42 4.87
CA PRO A 8 -3.38 1.41 4.73
C PRO A 8 -2.77 -0.01 4.71
N PRO A 9 -3.56 -1.04 5.04
CA PRO A 9 -3.13 -2.42 4.82
C PRO A 9 -2.84 -2.63 3.34
N TYR A 10 -1.74 -3.30 3.00
CA TYR A 10 -1.44 -3.55 1.58
C TYR A 10 -2.10 -4.83 1.10
N TRP A 11 -2.36 -4.83 -0.20
CA TRP A 11 -2.92 -5.95 -0.93
C TRP A 11 -2.15 -7.24 -0.70
N ASN A 12 -2.85 -8.25 -0.21
CA ASN A 12 -2.39 -9.63 -0.24
C ASN A 12 -0.99 -9.84 0.43
N ILE A 13 -0.70 -9.12 1.52
CA ILE A 13 0.60 -9.19 2.24
C ILE A 13 0.85 -10.59 2.83
N LEU A 14 -0.18 -11.22 3.40
CA LEU A 14 0.00 -12.44 4.20
C LEU A 14 -0.19 -13.74 3.43
N HIS A 15 -0.93 -13.76 2.31
CA HIS A 15 -1.00 -14.98 1.49
C HIS A 15 0.25 -15.20 0.61
N LYS A 16 1.18 -14.25 0.57
CA LYS A 16 2.51 -14.45 -0.01
C LYS A 16 3.32 -15.43 0.86
N LYS A 17 3.18 -16.72 0.56
CA LYS A 17 4.04 -17.81 1.07
C LYS A 17 5.42 -17.78 0.40
N ASP A 18 6.18 -16.69 0.58
CA ASP A 18 7.58 -16.65 0.16
C ASP A 18 8.46 -17.50 1.10
N HIS A 19 9.63 -17.96 0.62
CA HIS A 19 10.60 -18.72 1.42
C HIS A 19 10.94 -18.03 2.76
N LYS A 20 10.92 -16.69 2.77
CA LYS A 20 11.13 -15.86 3.95
C LYS A 20 9.96 -15.89 4.94
N ALA A 21 8.71 -15.91 4.45
CA ALA A 21 7.51 -16.07 5.28
C ALA A 21 7.44 -17.48 5.92
N LYS A 22 7.88 -18.51 5.20
CA LYS A 22 8.06 -19.86 5.77
C LYS A 22 9.12 -19.88 6.89
N GLN A 23 10.29 -19.26 6.68
CA GLN A 23 11.34 -19.22 7.69
C GLN A 23 11.02 -18.34 8.90
N GLU A 24 10.35 -17.20 8.72
CA GLU A 24 10.13 -16.25 9.81
C GLU A 24 8.78 -16.43 10.53
N ARG A 25 7.72 -16.90 9.85
CA ARG A 25 6.36 -17.00 10.46
C ARG A 25 5.95 -18.43 10.73
N VAL A 26 6.12 -19.35 9.78
CA VAL A 26 5.73 -20.76 9.97
C VAL A 26 6.61 -21.44 11.02
N ALA A 27 7.93 -21.22 10.96
CA ALA A 27 8.84 -21.73 11.99
C ALA A 27 8.59 -21.13 13.39
N LYS A 28 7.92 -19.96 13.47
CA LYS A 28 7.58 -19.26 14.72
C LYS A 28 6.10 -19.36 15.12
N LYS A 29 5.28 -20.16 14.42
CA LYS A 29 3.82 -20.28 14.64
C LYS A 29 3.05 -18.94 14.66
N LEU A 30 3.45 -17.99 13.81
CA LEU A 30 2.77 -16.70 13.69
C LEU A 30 1.67 -16.76 12.62
N ASP A 31 0.59 -16.00 12.82
CA ASP A 31 -0.58 -15.99 11.93
C ASP A 31 -0.21 -15.72 10.47
N THR A 32 -0.80 -16.49 9.56
CA THR A 32 -0.57 -16.41 8.11
C THR A 32 -1.69 -15.71 7.35
N GLN A 33 -2.70 -15.21 8.07
CA GLN A 33 -3.83 -14.45 7.57
C GLN A 33 -4.32 -13.54 8.70
N TYR A 34 -4.80 -12.34 8.39
CA TYR A 34 -5.32 -11.41 9.41
C TYR A 34 -6.72 -11.83 9.87
N SER A 35 -7.54 -12.32 8.94
CA SER A 35 -8.84 -12.93 9.25
C SER A 35 -9.34 -13.79 8.08
N SER A 36 -10.42 -14.54 8.31
CA SER A 36 -11.20 -15.20 7.27
C SER A 36 -12.39 -14.34 6.77
N ASP A 37 -12.51 -13.08 7.21
CA ASP A 37 -13.61 -12.21 6.82
C ASP A 37 -13.44 -11.79 5.35
N THR A 38 -14.53 -11.85 4.59
CA THR A 38 -14.57 -11.38 3.20
C THR A 38 -14.31 -9.88 3.08
N LYS A 39 -14.50 -9.11 4.16
CA LYS A 39 -14.22 -7.67 4.24
C LYS A 39 -12.77 -7.35 4.56
N ASP A 40 -11.93 -8.36 4.78
CA ASP A 40 -10.50 -8.16 4.98
C ASP A 40 -9.85 -7.83 3.62
N PHE A 41 -9.25 -6.64 3.51
CA PHE A 41 -8.50 -6.24 2.32
C PHE A 41 -7.41 -7.23 1.92
N GLY A 42 -6.88 -8.01 2.88
CA GLY A 42 -5.91 -9.07 2.65
C GLY A 42 -6.46 -10.24 1.84
N ASN A 43 -7.79 -10.42 1.81
CA ASN A 43 -8.47 -11.52 1.13
C ASN A 43 -8.96 -11.16 -0.28
N ILE A 44 -8.89 -9.89 -0.68
CA ILE A 44 -9.29 -9.45 -2.02
C ILE A 44 -8.28 -9.97 -3.05
N ALA A 45 -8.75 -10.80 -3.98
CA ALA A 45 -7.89 -11.47 -4.95
C ALA A 45 -7.53 -10.62 -6.17
N ASP A 46 -8.39 -9.67 -6.56
CA ASP A 46 -8.12 -8.74 -7.66
C ASP A 46 -7.51 -7.43 -7.13
N TYR A 47 -6.52 -6.91 -7.85
CA TYR A 47 -5.82 -5.69 -7.44
C TYR A 47 -6.69 -4.44 -7.60
N ASN A 48 -7.46 -4.34 -8.68
CA ASN A 48 -8.25 -3.16 -8.96
C ASN A 48 -9.43 -3.08 -7.99
N GLU A 49 -10.03 -4.22 -7.68
CA GLU A 49 -11.03 -4.36 -6.61
C GLU A 49 -10.45 -3.89 -5.27
N PHE A 50 -9.25 -4.34 -4.90
CA PHE A 50 -8.58 -3.88 -3.67
C PHE A 50 -8.37 -2.36 -3.65
N VAL A 51 -7.88 -1.77 -4.74
CA VAL A 51 -7.68 -0.32 -4.82
C VAL A 51 -9.00 0.42 -4.68
N SER A 52 -10.08 -0.08 -5.31
CA SER A 52 -11.40 0.53 -5.21
C SER A 52 -11.93 0.48 -3.77
N GLU A 53 -12.00 -0.71 -3.18
CA GLU A 53 -12.51 -0.92 -1.82
C GLU A 53 -11.73 -0.12 -0.78
N LEU A 54 -10.40 -0.08 -0.92
CA LEU A 54 -9.55 0.72 -0.05
C LEU A 54 -9.84 2.22 -0.22
N ALA A 55 -9.98 2.69 -1.47
CA ALA A 55 -10.27 4.08 -1.74
C ALA A 55 -11.67 4.49 -1.22
N ASP A 56 -12.67 3.62 -1.34
CA ASP A 56 -14.01 3.84 -0.77
C ASP A 56 -13.95 3.97 0.74
N THR A 57 -13.17 3.11 1.40
CA THR A 57 -12.96 3.17 2.85
C THR A 57 -12.23 4.44 3.28
N LEU A 58 -11.16 4.82 2.57
CA LEU A 58 -10.41 6.05 2.86
C LEU A 58 -11.26 7.30 2.58
N ALA A 59 -12.17 7.26 1.61
CA ALA A 59 -13.06 8.37 1.30
C ALA A 59 -14.05 8.69 2.43
N LEU A 60 -14.36 7.73 3.31
CA LEU A 60 -15.16 7.99 4.52
C LEU A 60 -14.54 9.08 5.40
N THR A 61 -13.21 9.23 5.39
CA THR A 61 -12.51 10.29 6.15
C THR A 61 -12.87 11.70 5.68
N ARG A 62 -13.36 11.85 4.44
CA ARG A 62 -13.77 13.13 3.85
C ARG A 62 -14.89 13.80 4.65
N ASN A 63 -15.80 13.02 5.24
CA ASN A 63 -16.90 13.54 6.04
C ASN A 63 -16.42 14.22 7.34
N SER A 64 -15.29 13.76 7.89
CA SER A 64 -14.71 14.28 9.13
C SER A 64 -13.69 15.40 8.90
N LEU A 65 -13.18 15.55 7.67
CA LEU A 65 -12.27 16.63 7.29
C LEU A 65 -13.03 17.95 7.13
N VAL A 66 -12.43 19.05 7.61
CA VAL A 66 -12.89 20.41 7.27
C VAL A 66 -12.49 20.73 5.83
N ASP A 67 -13.13 21.72 5.21
CA ASP A 67 -12.74 22.19 3.87
C ASP A 67 -11.30 22.74 3.91
N GLY A 68 -10.51 22.37 2.91
CA GLY A 68 -9.05 22.60 2.91
C GLY A 68 -8.26 21.69 3.86
N GLY A 69 -8.92 20.74 4.54
CA GLY A 69 -8.27 19.67 5.29
C GLY A 69 -7.58 18.66 4.37
N HIS A 70 -6.59 17.94 4.91
CA HIS A 70 -5.74 17.06 4.11
C HIS A 70 -5.80 15.59 4.56
N LEU A 71 -5.65 14.68 3.60
CA LEU A 71 -5.42 13.26 3.79
C LEU A 71 -4.03 12.91 3.21
N CYS A 72 -3.16 12.38 4.07
CA CYS A 72 -1.84 11.90 3.70
C CYS A 72 -1.80 10.37 3.81
N ILE A 73 -1.64 9.70 2.67
CA ILE A 73 -1.62 8.24 2.59
C ILE A 73 -0.18 7.77 2.36
N VAL A 74 0.39 7.06 3.33
CA VAL A 74 1.74 6.49 3.25
C VAL A 74 1.66 5.08 2.67
N VAL A 75 2.13 4.93 1.44
CA VAL A 75 2.08 3.67 0.69
C VAL A 75 3.40 3.36 0.03
N GLY A 76 3.68 2.08 -0.17
CA GLY A 76 4.83 1.63 -0.94
C GLY A 76 4.35 0.95 -2.20
N ASP A 77 5.03 1.20 -3.30
CA ASP A 77 4.88 0.33 -4.47
C ASP A 77 5.39 -1.06 -4.14
N PHE A 78 4.97 -2.05 -4.92
CA PHE A 78 5.38 -3.42 -4.68
C PHE A 78 5.37 -4.25 -5.96
N ARG A 79 6.07 -5.39 -5.89
CA ARG A 79 6.00 -6.43 -6.92
C ARG A 79 5.10 -7.56 -6.45
N HIS A 80 4.31 -8.11 -7.36
CA HIS A 80 3.62 -9.38 -7.17
C HIS A 80 3.94 -10.26 -8.38
N LYS A 81 4.67 -11.35 -8.15
CA LYS A 81 5.29 -12.16 -9.20
C LYS A 81 6.15 -11.28 -10.12
N ALA A 82 5.95 -11.36 -11.43
CA ALA A 82 6.69 -10.56 -12.42
C ALA A 82 6.19 -9.12 -12.57
N LYS A 83 5.01 -8.77 -12.02
CA LYS A 83 4.39 -7.45 -12.23
C LYS A 83 4.76 -6.47 -11.12
N TYR A 84 5.13 -5.26 -11.52
CA TYR A 84 5.30 -4.11 -10.64
C TYR A 84 4.02 -3.29 -10.58
N TYR A 85 3.60 -2.93 -9.37
CA TYR A 85 2.38 -2.17 -9.11
C TYR A 85 2.75 -0.78 -8.59
N MET A 86 2.32 0.24 -9.31
CA MET A 86 2.48 1.65 -8.95
C MET A 86 1.36 2.07 -7.98
N PHE A 87 1.30 1.38 -6.84
CA PHE A 87 0.20 1.50 -5.89
C PHE A 87 -0.04 2.95 -5.45
N HIS A 88 1.02 3.75 -5.28
CA HIS A 88 0.88 5.17 -4.96
C HIS A 88 0.09 5.97 -6.02
N ALA A 89 0.26 5.66 -7.30
CA ALA A 89 -0.41 6.34 -8.42
C ALA A 89 -1.85 5.85 -8.58
N ASP A 90 -2.05 4.54 -8.42
CA ASP A 90 -3.38 3.93 -8.52
C ASP A 90 -4.30 4.45 -7.40
N ILE A 91 -3.81 4.49 -6.15
CA ILE A 91 -4.61 5.03 -5.04
C ILE A 91 -4.83 6.53 -5.17
N ALA A 92 -3.85 7.30 -5.66
CA ALA A 92 -4.03 8.74 -5.90
C ALA A 92 -5.18 8.98 -6.90
N THR A 93 -5.15 8.28 -8.03
CA THR A 93 -6.18 8.38 -9.07
C THR A 93 -7.55 7.94 -8.55
N ALA A 94 -7.59 6.88 -7.74
CA ALA A 94 -8.83 6.38 -7.14
C ALA A 94 -9.44 7.39 -6.15
N MET A 95 -8.62 8.11 -5.39
CA MET A 95 -9.08 9.12 -4.43
C MET A 95 -9.58 10.40 -5.12
N GLU A 96 -8.99 10.80 -6.24
CA GLU A 96 -9.49 11.95 -7.02
C GLU A 96 -10.92 11.73 -7.53
N LYS A 97 -11.22 10.50 -7.97
CA LYS A 97 -12.60 10.09 -8.34
C LYS A 97 -13.60 10.16 -7.18
N ARG A 98 -13.10 10.25 -5.93
CA ARG A 98 -13.89 10.30 -4.69
C ARG A 98 -13.91 11.69 -4.06
N GLY A 99 -13.64 12.72 -4.86
CA GLY A 99 -13.80 14.12 -4.48
C GLY A 99 -12.65 14.67 -3.63
N PHE A 100 -11.47 14.05 -3.69
CA PHE A 100 -10.24 14.67 -3.23
C PHE A 100 -9.51 15.34 -4.40
N THR A 101 -8.65 16.31 -4.09
CA THR A 101 -7.71 16.89 -5.06
C THR A 101 -6.29 16.44 -4.73
N LEU A 102 -5.55 15.88 -5.70
CA LEU A 102 -4.14 15.59 -5.52
C LEU A 102 -3.33 16.89 -5.41
N LYS A 103 -2.64 17.08 -4.29
CA LYS A 103 -1.77 18.24 -4.04
C LYS A 103 -0.29 17.92 -4.25
N GLY A 104 0.07 16.65 -4.24
CA GLY A 104 1.41 16.21 -4.63
C GLY A 104 1.81 14.88 -4.01
N LEU A 105 3.06 14.52 -4.28
CA LEU A 105 3.71 13.32 -3.79
C LEU A 105 4.97 13.70 -3.01
N LYS A 106 5.21 13.04 -1.88
CA LYS A 106 6.49 13.10 -1.17
C LYS A 106 7.13 11.71 -1.12
N ILE A 107 8.45 11.69 -1.13
CA ILE A 107 9.25 10.46 -0.99
C ILE A 107 9.67 10.33 0.47
N LEU A 108 9.24 9.25 1.11
CA LEU A 108 9.70 8.84 2.42
C LEU A 108 10.85 7.84 2.26
N TYR A 109 12.07 8.35 2.33
CA TYR A 109 13.29 7.56 2.14
C TYR A 109 13.60 6.65 3.33
N GLN A 110 13.90 5.37 3.07
CA GLN A 110 14.15 4.35 4.09
C GLN A 110 15.64 3.95 4.12
N ARG A 111 16.45 4.79 4.78
CA ARG A 111 17.92 4.64 4.91
C ARG A 111 18.41 3.28 5.40
N HIS A 112 17.62 2.61 6.23
CA HIS A 112 18.01 1.35 6.86
C HIS A 112 17.92 0.14 5.90
N LYS A 113 17.31 0.30 4.72
CA LYS A 113 17.24 -0.78 3.73
C LYS A 113 18.54 -0.86 2.95
N ARG A 114 19.19 -2.02 2.99
CA ARG A 114 20.38 -2.34 2.17
C ARG A 114 19.97 -2.54 0.72
N VAL A 115 20.83 -2.14 -0.22
CA VAL A 115 20.62 -2.39 -1.66
C VAL A 115 20.79 -3.88 -1.91
N PHE A 116 19.85 -4.48 -2.65
CA PHE A 116 19.88 -5.91 -2.96
C PHE A 116 19.30 -6.18 -4.36
N PRO A 117 20.10 -6.74 -5.30
CA PRO A 117 19.64 -7.05 -6.65
C PRO A 117 19.00 -8.45 -6.72
N TYR A 118 17.67 -8.52 -6.66
CA TYR A 118 16.96 -9.81 -6.60
C TYR A 118 17.09 -10.69 -7.86
N GLY A 119 17.49 -10.14 -8.99
CA GLY A 119 17.53 -10.85 -10.28
C GLY A 119 18.92 -11.32 -10.73
N TYR A 120 19.98 -11.00 -9.98
CA TYR A 120 21.37 -11.20 -10.43
C TYR A 120 21.73 -12.71 -10.49
N PRO A 121 22.51 -13.17 -11.50
CA PRO A 121 23.11 -12.42 -12.61
C PRO A 121 22.22 -12.27 -13.85
N TYR A 122 21.03 -12.86 -13.87
CA TYR A 122 20.21 -12.98 -15.09
C TYR A 122 19.37 -11.72 -15.40
N SER A 123 19.06 -10.90 -14.40
CA SER A 123 18.29 -9.66 -14.55
C SER A 123 18.57 -8.67 -13.41
N TYR A 124 18.26 -7.38 -13.61
CA TYR A 124 18.33 -6.40 -12.54
C TYR A 124 16.93 -6.06 -12.03
N VAL A 125 16.63 -6.49 -10.80
CA VAL A 125 15.40 -6.14 -10.09
C VAL A 125 15.77 -5.41 -8.81
N PRO A 126 15.61 -4.07 -8.76
CA PRO A 126 15.94 -3.30 -7.58
C PRO A 126 14.93 -3.56 -6.46
N ASN A 127 15.44 -3.65 -5.24
CA ASN A 127 14.63 -3.54 -4.04
C ASN A 127 14.16 -2.09 -3.83
N LEU A 128 13.00 -1.93 -3.19
CA LEU A 128 12.41 -0.61 -2.93
C LEU A 128 12.97 0.01 -1.64
N HIS A 129 13.52 1.22 -1.77
CA HIS A 129 14.19 1.98 -0.70
C HIS A 129 13.37 3.16 -0.18
N HIS A 130 12.13 3.31 -0.62
CA HIS A 130 11.27 4.40 -0.22
C HIS A 130 9.81 3.98 -0.19
N GLN A 131 9.03 4.80 0.46
CA GLN A 131 7.58 4.85 0.35
C GLN A 131 7.18 6.21 -0.24
N TYR A 132 5.96 6.30 -0.71
CA TYR A 132 5.32 7.50 -1.17
C TYR A 132 4.35 8.01 -0.09
N ILE A 133 4.26 9.32 0.04
CA ILE A 133 3.19 9.99 0.76
C ILE A 133 2.34 10.69 -0.29
N VAL A 134 1.14 10.18 -0.50
CA VAL A 134 0.13 10.78 -1.37
C VAL A 134 -0.59 11.85 -0.58
N VAL A 135 -0.47 13.11 -1.01
CA VAL A 135 -1.05 14.28 -0.32
C VAL A 135 -2.30 14.73 -1.06
N LEU A 136 -3.44 14.59 -0.40
CA LEU A 136 -4.76 14.88 -0.94
C LEU A 136 -5.43 15.99 -0.11
N ALA A 137 -6.21 16.86 -0.74
CA ALA A 137 -7.06 17.84 -0.06
C ALA A 137 -8.54 17.52 -0.26
N LYS A 138 -9.36 17.80 0.74
CA LYS A 138 -10.83 17.77 0.65
C LYS A 138 -11.37 18.94 -0.17
#